data_AF-A0A212QP42-F1
#
_entry.id   AF-A0A212QP42-F1
#
_cell.length_a   1.000
_cell.length_b   1.000
_cell.length_c   1.000
_cell.angle_alpha   90.00
_cell.angle_beta   90.00
_cell.angle_gamma   90.00
#
_symmetry.space_group_name_H-M   'P 1'
#
loop_
_entity.id
_entity.type
_entity.pdbx_description
1 polymer ?
#
loop_
_entity_poly.entity_id
_entity_poly.type
_entity_poly.pdbx_seq_one_letter_code
_entity_poly.pdbx_strand_id
1 'polypeptide(L)'
;MIESDPDDDVVLAPIGDLMRLMRRLRDPETGCPWDIKQTFASISAYTIEEAYEVADAIARESWDDLEDELGDLLLQVVFHARIGEEQGLFDLGTVARAIHRKLVRRHPHIFAVGTSTDETAQRAIWETIKAEERRRKAERTDTAFSALSGVARTIPPLQRAHKLQERAARVGFDWPDTAQVWDKLLEEIREVEEVIDRPDARLAQEEEIGDLLFTIVNLSRHLKIDPDQALRRANEKFERRFGEVERQATERGKDVEALPLAALETFWAAAKVLEKSTGPDANDVTKRQDPGAERNE
;
A
#
# COMPACT_ATOMS: atom_id res chain seq x y z
N MET A 1 -2.60 -33.01 2.13
CA MET A 1 -3.59 -32.52 1.16
C MET A 1 -4.50 -31.56 1.90
N ILE A 2 -4.96 -30.49 1.28
CA ILE A 2 -6.03 -29.67 1.88
C ILE A 2 -7.29 -30.53 1.76
N GLU A 3 -7.86 -30.95 2.89
CA GLU A 3 -9.13 -31.69 2.90
C GLU A 3 -10.24 -30.70 2.56
N SER A 4 -11.15 -31.10 1.66
CA SER A 4 -12.33 -30.30 1.33
C SER A 4 -13.29 -30.30 2.51
N ASP A 5 -13.69 -29.12 2.96
CA ASP A 5 -14.71 -28.98 4.00
C ASP A 5 -16.09 -29.07 3.32
N PRO A 6 -17.05 -29.85 3.84
CA PRO A 6 -18.43 -29.83 3.34
C PRO A 6 -19.07 -28.42 3.31
N ASP A 7 -18.58 -27.46 4.10
CA ASP A 7 -19.04 -26.07 4.06
C ASP A 7 -18.42 -25.25 2.89
N ASP A 8 -17.42 -25.79 2.17
CA ASP A 8 -16.83 -25.13 1.00
C ASP A 8 -17.89 -24.82 -0.08
N ASP A 9 -18.85 -25.73 -0.29
CA ASP A 9 -19.92 -25.56 -1.27
C ASP A 9 -20.90 -24.44 -0.88
N VAL A 10 -21.07 -24.18 0.42
CA VAL A 10 -21.91 -23.08 0.93
C VAL A 10 -21.26 -21.73 0.63
N VAL A 11 -19.94 -21.63 0.74
CA VAL A 11 -19.17 -20.40 0.48
C VAL A 11 -18.97 -20.17 -1.02
N LEU A 12 -18.87 -21.23 -1.83
CA LEU A 12 -18.70 -21.11 -3.27
C LEU A 12 -19.98 -20.67 -4.01
N ALA A 13 -21.17 -20.91 -3.42
CA ALA A 13 -22.44 -20.55 -4.04
C ALA A 13 -22.59 -19.03 -4.28
N PRO A 14 -22.36 -18.13 -3.31
CA PRO A 14 -22.37 -16.67 -3.53
C PRO A 14 -21.38 -16.19 -4.59
N ILE A 15 -20.17 -16.77 -4.67
CA ILE A 15 -19.21 -16.44 -5.72
C ILE A 15 -19.78 -16.82 -7.10
N GLY A 16 -20.43 -17.98 -7.18
CA GLY A 16 -21.15 -18.41 -8.38
C GLY A 16 -22.28 -17.46 -8.78
N ASP A 17 -23.01 -16.89 -7.82
CA ASP A 17 -24.04 -15.87 -8.05
C ASP A 17 -23.44 -14.57 -8.59
N LEU A 18 -22.35 -14.08 -8.00
CA LEU A 18 -21.64 -12.90 -8.48
C LEU A 18 -21.14 -13.09 -9.92
N MET A 19 -20.63 -14.28 -10.26
CA MET A 19 -20.24 -14.61 -11.64
C MET A 19 -21.44 -14.64 -12.60
N ARG A 20 -22.60 -15.15 -12.17
CA ARG A 20 -23.83 -15.13 -12.97
C ARG A 20 -24.31 -13.69 -13.19
N LEU A 21 -24.29 -12.87 -12.14
CA LEU A 21 -24.63 -11.45 -12.21
C LEU A 21 -23.72 -10.71 -13.18
N MET A 22 -22.39 -10.85 -13.06
CA MET A 22 -21.45 -10.19 -13.95
C MET A 22 -21.63 -10.61 -15.42
N ARG A 23 -21.92 -11.90 -15.68
CA ARG A 23 -22.30 -12.36 -17.03
C ARG A 23 -23.55 -11.69 -17.55
N ARG A 24 -24.56 -11.48 -16.70
CA ARG A 24 -25.80 -10.80 -17.07
C ARG A 24 -25.57 -9.31 -17.33
N LEU A 25 -24.79 -8.64 -16.48
CA LEU A 25 -24.45 -7.23 -16.63
C LEU A 25 -23.66 -6.95 -17.91
N ARG A 26 -22.78 -7.86 -18.31
CA ARG A 26 -21.96 -7.73 -19.53
C ARG A 26 -22.51 -8.47 -20.76
N ASP A 27 -23.76 -8.95 -20.70
CA ASP A 27 -24.40 -9.60 -21.83
C ASP A 27 -24.50 -8.62 -23.03
N PRO A 28 -23.99 -8.95 -24.22
CA PRO A 28 -23.93 -8.00 -25.35
C PRO A 28 -25.29 -7.49 -25.83
N GLU A 29 -26.37 -8.23 -25.59
CA GLU A 29 -27.71 -7.90 -26.10
C GLU A 29 -28.58 -7.23 -25.03
N THR A 30 -28.44 -7.67 -23.78
CA THR A 30 -29.37 -7.34 -22.69
C THR A 30 -28.69 -6.78 -21.44
N GLY A 31 -27.37 -6.67 -21.45
CA GLY A 31 -26.58 -6.17 -20.35
C GLY A 31 -26.64 -4.65 -20.19
N CYS A 32 -25.96 -4.17 -19.16
CA CYS A 32 -25.81 -2.76 -18.86
C CYS A 32 -24.84 -2.10 -19.87
N PRO A 33 -25.23 -1.02 -20.57
CA PRO A 33 -24.36 -0.36 -21.53
C PRO A 33 -23.06 0.18 -20.96
N TRP A 34 -23.03 0.53 -19.67
CA TRP A 34 -21.80 0.97 -18.99
C TRP A 34 -20.87 -0.21 -18.76
N ASP A 35 -21.37 -1.31 -18.21
CA ASP A 35 -20.57 -2.50 -17.94
C ASP A 35 -19.98 -3.05 -19.22
N ILE A 36 -20.79 -3.26 -20.26
CA ILE A 36 -20.35 -3.81 -21.57
C ILE A 36 -19.15 -3.03 -22.15
N LYS A 37 -19.14 -1.69 -22.01
CA LYS A 37 -18.08 -0.82 -22.55
C LYS A 37 -16.77 -0.88 -21.79
N GLN A 38 -16.76 -1.44 -20.57
CA GLN A 38 -15.54 -1.52 -19.76
C GLN A 38 -14.51 -2.46 -20.37
N THR A 39 -13.25 -2.11 -20.17
CA THR A 39 -12.06 -2.83 -20.64
C THR A 39 -11.10 -3.10 -19.48
N PHE A 40 -10.06 -3.92 -19.68
CA PHE A 40 -9.00 -4.08 -18.69
C PHE A 40 -8.39 -2.74 -18.25
N ALA A 41 -8.21 -1.81 -19.18
CA ALA A 41 -7.62 -0.51 -18.89
C ALA A 41 -8.56 0.36 -18.03
N SER A 42 -9.85 0.41 -18.37
CA SER A 42 -10.80 1.25 -17.63
C SER A 42 -11.08 0.74 -16.22
N ILE A 43 -11.07 -0.58 -16.01
CA ILE A 43 -11.28 -1.18 -14.67
C ILE A 43 -10.03 -1.07 -13.77
N SER A 44 -8.83 -0.92 -14.36
CA SER A 44 -7.58 -0.94 -13.58
C SER A 44 -7.45 0.19 -12.56
N ALA A 45 -8.05 1.36 -12.81
CA ALA A 45 -8.03 2.47 -11.87
C ALA A 45 -8.87 2.15 -10.62
N TYR A 46 -10.10 1.67 -10.82
CA TYR A 46 -10.99 1.24 -9.73
C TYR A 46 -10.36 0.11 -8.89
N THR A 47 -9.65 -0.84 -9.52
CA THR A 47 -8.93 -1.89 -8.78
C THR A 47 -7.88 -1.34 -7.81
N ILE A 48 -7.24 -0.21 -8.14
CA ILE A 48 -6.27 0.44 -7.26
C ILE A 48 -7.00 1.20 -6.16
N GLU A 49 -8.11 1.86 -6.49
CA GLU A 49 -8.98 2.58 -5.56
C GLU A 49 -9.52 1.66 -4.47
N GLU A 50 -10.19 0.55 -4.82
CA GLU A 50 -10.74 -0.38 -3.82
C GLU A 50 -9.64 -1.01 -2.94
N ALA A 51 -8.44 -1.22 -3.49
CA ALA A 51 -7.32 -1.72 -2.70
C ALA A 51 -6.87 -0.71 -1.63
N TYR A 52 -7.08 0.58 -1.87
CA TYR A 52 -6.82 1.64 -0.91
C TYR A 52 -7.96 1.85 0.07
N GLU A 53 -9.22 1.69 -0.36
CA GLU A 53 -10.37 1.72 0.55
C GLU A 53 -10.30 0.56 1.55
N VAL A 54 -9.94 -0.66 1.11
CA VAL A 54 -9.62 -1.78 2.03
C VAL A 54 -8.53 -1.40 3.03
N ALA A 55 -7.46 -0.73 2.59
CA ALA A 55 -6.37 -0.33 3.47
C ALA A 55 -6.81 0.75 4.48
N ASP A 56 -7.69 1.66 4.06
CA ASP A 56 -8.26 2.71 4.88
C ASP A 56 -9.24 2.16 5.93
N ALA A 57 -10.16 1.26 5.52
CA ALA A 57 -11.07 0.57 6.43
C ALA A 57 -10.32 -0.18 7.54
N ILE A 58 -9.22 -0.87 7.21
CA ILE A 58 -8.32 -1.50 8.20
C ILE A 58 -7.69 -0.46 9.13
N ALA A 59 -7.19 0.65 8.57
CA ALA A 59 -6.53 1.70 9.36
C ALA A 59 -7.48 2.37 10.36
N ARG A 60 -8.77 2.50 10.00
CA ARG A 60 -9.84 3.01 10.85
C ARG A 60 -10.47 1.97 11.77
N GLU A 61 -10.05 0.71 11.68
CA GLU A 61 -10.67 -0.43 12.38
C GLU A 61 -12.19 -0.52 12.11
N SER A 62 -12.62 -0.12 10.91
CA SER A 62 -14.02 -0.15 10.49
C SER A 62 -14.32 -1.49 9.83
N TRP A 63 -14.78 -2.46 10.63
CA TRP A 63 -14.95 -3.84 10.17
C TRP A 63 -16.14 -4.03 9.24
N ASP A 64 -17.19 -3.22 9.41
CA ASP A 64 -18.34 -3.22 8.51
C ASP A 64 -17.93 -2.69 7.13
N ASP A 65 -17.23 -1.55 7.08
CA ASP A 65 -16.69 -1.01 5.82
C ASP A 65 -15.72 -2.02 5.19
N LEU A 66 -14.86 -2.68 5.98
CA LEU A 66 -13.92 -3.66 5.44
C LEU A 66 -14.60 -4.81 4.70
N GLU A 67 -15.76 -5.28 5.18
CA GLU A 67 -16.54 -6.31 4.48
C GLU A 67 -16.99 -5.83 3.10
N ASP A 68 -17.55 -4.61 3.04
CA ASP A 68 -18.02 -3.99 1.79
C ASP A 68 -16.86 -3.73 0.82
N GLU A 69 -15.74 -3.14 1.28
CA GLU A 69 -14.58 -2.84 0.45
C GLU A 69 -13.87 -4.10 -0.08
N LEU A 70 -13.86 -5.19 0.69
CA LEU A 70 -13.38 -6.49 0.21
C LEU A 70 -14.31 -7.06 -0.87
N GLY A 71 -15.61 -6.80 -0.76
CA GLY A 71 -16.62 -7.12 -1.78
C GLY A 71 -16.35 -6.36 -3.09
N ASP A 72 -16.08 -5.06 -3.00
CA ASP A 72 -15.79 -4.22 -4.17
C ASP A 72 -14.44 -4.59 -4.81
N LEU A 73 -13.41 -4.88 -4.01
CA LEU A 73 -12.17 -5.42 -4.54
C LEU A 73 -12.35 -6.78 -5.23
N LEU A 74 -13.20 -7.67 -4.68
CA LEU A 74 -13.57 -8.93 -5.30
C LEU A 74 -14.32 -8.72 -6.62
N LEU A 75 -15.24 -7.74 -6.67
CA LEU A 75 -15.95 -7.35 -7.88
C LEU A 75 -14.97 -7.02 -9.00
N GLN A 76 -13.91 -6.25 -8.74
CA GLN A 76 -12.91 -5.91 -9.75
C GLN A 76 -12.20 -7.15 -10.32
N VAL A 77 -11.89 -8.15 -9.48
CA VAL A 77 -11.30 -9.42 -9.91
C VAL A 77 -12.27 -10.21 -10.80
N VAL A 78 -13.55 -10.31 -10.40
CA VAL A 78 -14.59 -10.98 -11.20
C VAL A 78 -14.82 -10.27 -12.52
N PHE A 79 -14.79 -8.94 -12.54
CA PHE A 79 -14.94 -8.12 -13.74
C PHE A 79 -13.82 -8.40 -14.74
N HIS A 80 -12.56 -8.36 -14.30
CA HIS A 80 -11.41 -8.71 -15.14
C HIS A 80 -11.45 -10.16 -15.63
N ALA A 81 -11.84 -11.09 -14.76
CA ALA A 81 -12.02 -12.49 -15.15
C ALA A 81 -13.09 -12.65 -16.23
N ARG A 82 -14.19 -11.89 -16.16
CA ARG A 82 -15.25 -11.92 -17.16
C ARG A 82 -14.80 -11.37 -18.51
N ILE A 83 -14.10 -10.23 -18.52
CA ILE A 83 -13.49 -9.69 -19.75
C ILE A 83 -12.49 -10.69 -20.34
N GLY A 84 -11.69 -11.33 -19.49
CA GLY A 84 -10.75 -12.38 -19.90
C GLY A 84 -11.44 -13.58 -20.55
N GLU A 85 -12.58 -13.99 -20.02
CA GLU A 85 -13.37 -15.10 -20.54
C GLU A 85 -13.99 -14.74 -21.91
N GLU A 86 -14.55 -13.54 -22.05
CA GLU A 86 -15.09 -13.01 -23.31
C GLU A 86 -14.04 -12.97 -24.43
N GLN A 87 -12.77 -12.76 -24.07
CA GLN A 87 -11.65 -12.72 -25.01
C GLN A 87 -10.94 -14.08 -25.17
N GLY A 88 -11.40 -15.14 -24.48
CA GLY A 88 -10.78 -16.46 -24.53
C GLY A 88 -9.38 -16.52 -23.91
N LEU A 89 -9.03 -15.59 -23.02
CA LEU A 89 -7.70 -15.47 -22.41
C LEU A 89 -7.57 -16.28 -21.12
N PHE A 90 -8.50 -16.10 -20.18
CA PHE A 90 -8.57 -16.77 -18.88
C PHE A 90 -9.92 -16.51 -18.22
N ASP A 91 -10.30 -17.32 -17.24
CA ASP A 91 -11.50 -17.17 -16.42
C ASP A 91 -11.17 -17.08 -14.92
N LEU A 92 -12.19 -16.86 -14.07
CA LEU A 92 -11.99 -16.74 -12.62
C LEU A 92 -11.40 -18.02 -12.03
N GLY A 93 -11.83 -19.19 -12.53
CA GLY A 93 -11.27 -20.47 -12.11
C GLY A 93 -9.78 -20.59 -12.42
N THR A 94 -9.33 -20.05 -13.54
CA THR A 94 -7.91 -20.03 -13.94
C THR A 94 -7.10 -19.11 -13.04
N VAL A 95 -7.65 -17.96 -12.67
CA VAL A 95 -7.06 -17.05 -11.67
C VAL A 95 -6.90 -17.75 -10.32
N ALA A 96 -7.97 -18.36 -9.79
CA ALA A 96 -7.96 -19.10 -8.52
C ALA A 96 -6.95 -20.27 -8.52
N ARG A 97 -6.96 -21.09 -9.59
CA ARG A 97 -5.99 -22.19 -9.76
C ARG A 97 -4.55 -21.70 -9.86
N ALA A 98 -4.32 -20.52 -10.45
CA ALA A 98 -2.98 -19.95 -10.57
C ALA A 98 -2.44 -19.53 -9.20
N ILE A 99 -3.23 -18.84 -8.37
CA ILE A 99 -2.80 -18.44 -7.03
C ILE A 99 -2.69 -19.65 -6.09
N HIS A 100 -3.62 -20.62 -6.15
CA HIS A 100 -3.55 -21.85 -5.36
C HIS A 100 -2.24 -22.62 -5.62
N ARG A 101 -1.93 -22.95 -6.89
CA ARG A 101 -0.67 -23.65 -7.23
C ARG A 101 0.57 -22.86 -6.80
N LYS A 102 0.51 -21.53 -6.88
CA LYS A 102 1.61 -20.65 -6.47
C LYS A 102 1.81 -20.67 -4.95
N LEU A 103 0.73 -20.62 -4.16
CA LEU A 103 0.79 -20.66 -2.70
C LEU A 103 1.25 -22.03 -2.20
N VAL A 104 0.75 -23.14 -2.76
CA VAL A 104 1.23 -24.49 -2.45
C VAL A 104 2.73 -24.62 -2.70
N ARG A 105 3.22 -24.12 -3.84
CA ARG A 105 4.66 -24.12 -4.15
C ARG A 105 5.47 -23.29 -3.17
N ARG A 106 4.95 -22.13 -2.72
CA ARG A 106 5.66 -21.19 -1.84
C ARG A 106 5.66 -21.57 -0.36
N HIS A 107 4.87 -22.56 0.04
CA HIS A 107 4.78 -23.03 1.42
C HIS A 107 5.12 -24.52 1.51
N PRO A 108 6.33 -24.95 1.08
CA PRO A 108 6.70 -26.36 1.13
C PRO A 108 6.67 -26.90 2.57
N HIS A 109 6.87 -26.07 3.60
CA HIS A 109 6.75 -26.50 5.00
C HIS A 109 5.37 -27.00 5.42
N ILE A 110 4.31 -26.54 4.77
CA ILE A 110 2.95 -27.02 5.06
C ILE A 110 2.64 -28.33 4.30
N PHE A 111 3.24 -28.51 3.12
CA PHE A 111 2.82 -29.57 2.18
C PHE A 111 3.88 -30.65 1.90
N ALA A 112 5.14 -30.43 2.28
CA ALA A 112 6.26 -31.34 2.10
C ALA A 112 6.77 -31.84 3.46
N VAL A 113 7.10 -33.13 3.51
CA VAL A 113 7.62 -33.79 4.71
C VAL A 113 9.09 -33.39 4.92
N GLY A 114 9.44 -32.96 6.14
CA GLY A 114 10.84 -32.71 6.54
C GLY A 114 11.36 -31.27 6.37
N THR A 115 10.48 -30.32 6.07
CA THR A 115 10.83 -28.89 6.00
C THR A 115 10.82 -28.23 7.37
N SER A 116 11.84 -27.42 7.69
CA SER A 116 11.97 -26.69 8.96
C SER A 116 10.78 -25.77 9.23
N THR A 117 10.28 -25.68 10.46
CA THR A 117 9.24 -24.71 10.86
C THR A 117 9.79 -23.38 11.33
N ASP A 118 11.12 -23.19 11.32
CA ASP A 118 11.77 -21.96 11.72
C ASP A 118 11.46 -20.80 10.77
N GLU A 119 11.06 -19.65 11.32
CA GLU A 119 10.62 -18.47 10.55
C GLU A 119 11.73 -17.92 9.63
N THR A 120 12.97 -17.89 10.12
CA THR A 120 14.12 -17.38 9.36
C THR A 120 14.42 -18.29 8.17
N ALA A 121 14.43 -19.61 8.40
CA ALA A 121 14.58 -20.61 7.36
C ALA A 121 13.44 -20.55 6.33
N GLN A 122 12.20 -20.34 6.78
CA GLN A 122 11.05 -20.19 5.88
C GLN A 122 11.11 -18.95 5.02
N ARG A 123 11.51 -17.81 5.58
CA ARG A 123 11.70 -16.58 4.81
C ARG A 123 12.77 -16.75 3.73
N ALA A 124 13.87 -17.43 4.03
CA ALA A 124 14.91 -17.74 3.05
C ALA A 124 14.41 -18.66 1.92
N ILE A 125 13.69 -19.74 2.26
CA ILE A 125 13.10 -20.66 1.27
C ILE A 125 12.10 -19.93 0.37
N TRP A 126 11.24 -19.10 0.95
CA TRP A 126 10.24 -18.32 0.21
C TRP A 126 10.89 -17.34 -0.79
N GLU A 127 11.97 -16.69 -0.40
CA GLU A 127 12.72 -15.79 -1.28
C GLU A 127 13.45 -16.54 -2.41
N THR A 128 14.02 -17.72 -2.14
CA THR A 128 14.60 -18.59 -3.18
C THR A 128 13.54 -19.00 -4.22
N ILE A 129 12.38 -19.49 -3.77
CA ILE A 129 11.28 -19.88 -4.66
C ILE A 129 10.81 -18.69 -5.52
N LYS A 130 10.70 -17.49 -4.93
CA LYS A 130 10.39 -16.27 -5.68
C LYS A 130 11.46 -15.90 -6.70
N ALA A 131 12.73 -16.13 -6.41
CA ALA A 131 13.82 -15.88 -7.37
C ALA A 131 13.73 -16.83 -8.57
N GLU A 132 13.50 -18.12 -8.33
CA GLU A 132 13.32 -19.12 -9.39
C GLU A 132 12.10 -18.85 -10.27
N GLU A 133 10.96 -18.48 -9.67
CA GLU A 133 9.75 -18.11 -10.41
C GLU A 133 9.99 -16.92 -11.36
N ARG A 134 10.76 -15.93 -10.91
CA ARG A 134 11.14 -14.77 -11.72
C ARG A 134 12.04 -15.16 -12.88
N ARG A 135 13.04 -16.02 -12.63
CA ARG A 135 13.93 -16.54 -13.67
C ARG A 135 13.14 -17.26 -14.76
N ARG A 136 12.23 -18.17 -14.37
CA ARG A 136 11.34 -18.87 -15.32
C ARG A 136 10.41 -17.92 -16.10
N LYS A 137 9.97 -16.82 -15.47
CA LYS A 137 9.15 -15.80 -16.15
C LYS A 137 9.98 -15.00 -17.17
N ALA A 138 11.20 -14.61 -16.81
CA ALA A 138 12.11 -13.89 -17.70
C ALA A 138 12.45 -14.74 -18.95
N GLU A 139 12.79 -16.01 -18.75
CA GLU A 139 13.03 -17.01 -19.80
C GLU A 139 11.83 -17.17 -20.76
N ARG A 140 10.59 -17.02 -20.27
CA ARG A 140 9.36 -17.08 -21.08
C ARG A 140 9.06 -15.83 -21.89
N THR A 141 9.61 -14.68 -21.50
CA THR A 141 9.29 -13.36 -22.10
C THR A 141 10.42 -12.79 -22.93
N ASP A 142 11.50 -13.56 -23.15
CA ASP A 142 12.70 -13.13 -23.88
C ASP A 142 13.26 -11.78 -23.42
N THR A 143 13.07 -11.47 -22.13
CA THR A 143 13.61 -10.27 -21.50
C THR A 143 14.80 -10.66 -20.65
N ALA A 144 15.91 -9.94 -20.82
CA ALA A 144 17.11 -10.16 -20.02
C ALA A 144 16.79 -10.10 -18.52
N PHE A 145 17.31 -11.07 -17.76
CA PHE A 145 17.14 -11.11 -16.32
C PHE A 145 17.92 -9.95 -15.68
N SER A 146 17.22 -8.88 -15.29
CA SER A 146 17.75 -7.83 -14.42
C SER A 146 17.38 -8.12 -12.98
N ALA A 147 18.24 -7.75 -12.02
CA ALA A 147 17.91 -7.80 -10.59
C ALA A 147 16.61 -7.04 -10.26
N LEU A 148 16.25 -6.06 -11.09
CA LEU A 148 15.05 -5.24 -10.98
C LEU A 148 13.85 -5.81 -11.77
N SER A 149 14.01 -6.86 -12.58
CA SER A 149 12.97 -7.43 -13.45
C SER A 149 11.73 -7.88 -12.67
N GLY A 150 10.56 -7.35 -13.03
CA GLY A 150 9.28 -7.69 -12.43
C GLY A 150 8.81 -6.78 -11.30
N VAL A 151 9.38 -5.58 -11.13
CA VAL A 151 8.67 -4.48 -10.47
C VAL A 151 7.71 -3.90 -11.51
N ALA A 152 6.41 -4.04 -11.29
CA ALA A 152 5.43 -3.54 -12.24
C ALA A 152 5.51 -2.01 -12.30
N ARG A 153 5.47 -1.46 -13.52
CA ARG A 153 5.44 -0.01 -13.75
C ARG A 153 4.13 0.64 -13.29
N THR A 154 3.09 -0.17 -13.12
CA THR A 154 1.73 0.25 -12.73
C THR A 154 1.57 0.43 -11.22
N ILE A 155 2.60 0.12 -10.42
CA ILE A 155 2.57 0.34 -8.97
C ILE A 155 2.87 1.82 -8.71
N PRO A 156 2.19 2.47 -7.73
CA PRO A 156 2.47 3.83 -7.29
C PRO A 156 3.97 4.13 -7.11
N PRO A 157 4.45 5.33 -7.49
CA PRO A 157 5.88 5.65 -7.50
C PRO A 157 6.60 5.37 -6.17
N LEU A 158 5.99 5.69 -5.03
CA LEU A 158 6.56 5.50 -3.70
C LEU A 158 6.77 4.02 -3.36
N GLN A 159 5.73 3.19 -3.55
CA GLN A 159 5.81 1.74 -3.40
C GLN A 159 6.77 1.11 -4.42
N ARG A 160 6.83 1.66 -5.63
CA ARG A 160 7.76 1.21 -6.67
C ARG A 160 9.21 1.48 -6.26
N ALA A 161 9.52 2.66 -5.76
CA ALA A 161 10.84 3.01 -5.23
C ALA A 161 11.25 2.06 -4.10
N HIS A 162 10.34 1.80 -3.14
CA HIS A 162 10.59 0.89 -2.04
C HIS A 162 10.95 -0.53 -2.54
N LYS A 163 10.15 -1.07 -3.48
CA LYS A 163 10.40 -2.38 -4.09
C LYS A 163 11.67 -2.45 -4.93
N LEU A 164 12.06 -1.37 -5.61
CA LEU A 164 13.32 -1.31 -6.36
C LEU A 164 14.51 -1.40 -5.41
N GLN A 165 14.47 -0.66 -4.31
CA GLN A 165 15.54 -0.64 -3.31
C GLN A 165 15.64 -1.97 -2.54
N GLU A 166 14.51 -2.58 -2.17
CA GLU A 166 14.50 -3.94 -1.60
C GLU A 166 15.13 -4.97 -2.54
N ARG A 167 15.06 -4.76 -3.86
CA ARG A 167 15.68 -5.67 -4.84
C ARG A 167 17.16 -5.40 -5.02
N ALA A 168 17.55 -4.13 -5.09
CA ALA A 168 18.94 -3.73 -5.14
C ALA A 168 19.70 -4.26 -3.91
N ALA A 169 19.09 -4.15 -2.73
CA ALA A 169 19.67 -4.66 -1.49
C ALA A 169 19.96 -6.17 -1.50
N ARG A 170 19.11 -6.96 -2.16
CA ARG A 170 19.30 -8.43 -2.26
C ARG A 170 20.52 -8.84 -3.06
N VAL A 171 20.99 -8.00 -3.97
CA VAL A 171 22.23 -8.25 -4.73
C VAL A 171 23.44 -7.57 -4.09
N GLY A 172 23.31 -7.08 -2.85
CA GLY A 172 24.36 -6.41 -2.10
C GLY A 172 24.50 -4.92 -2.40
N PHE A 173 23.57 -4.33 -3.18
CA PHE A 173 23.52 -2.89 -3.40
C PHE A 173 22.66 -2.24 -2.32
N ASP A 174 23.20 -2.21 -1.10
CA ASP A 174 22.61 -1.55 0.06
C ASP A 174 23.68 -0.96 0.96
N TRP A 175 23.32 0.07 1.70
CA TRP A 175 24.16 0.58 2.78
C TRP A 175 24.06 -0.35 3.99
N PRO A 176 25.16 -0.59 4.73
CA PRO A 176 25.14 -1.47 5.90
C PRO A 176 24.54 -0.81 7.15
N ASP A 177 24.46 0.53 7.18
CA ASP A 177 23.97 1.31 8.33
C ASP A 177 23.16 2.52 7.87
N THR A 178 22.08 2.79 8.61
CA THR A 178 21.28 4.01 8.61
C THR A 178 22.08 5.32 8.59
N ALA A 179 23.24 5.38 9.23
CA ALA A 179 24.06 6.61 9.24
C ALA A 179 24.46 7.06 7.81
N GLN A 180 24.82 6.11 6.94
CA GLN A 180 25.18 6.42 5.54
C GLN A 180 23.99 6.87 4.72
N VAL A 181 22.80 6.37 5.04
CA VAL A 181 21.54 6.82 4.41
C VAL A 181 21.22 8.25 4.83
N TRP A 182 21.53 8.61 6.08
CA TRP A 182 21.39 9.98 6.56
C TRP A 182 22.37 10.93 5.87
N ASP A 183 23.63 10.53 5.71
CA ASP A 183 24.61 11.31 4.97
C ASP A 183 24.17 11.55 3.52
N LYS A 184 23.64 10.52 2.85
CA LYS A 184 23.07 10.64 1.50
C LYS A 184 21.84 11.55 1.49
N LEU A 185 20.93 11.45 2.47
CA LEU A 185 19.80 12.39 2.58
C LEU A 185 20.25 13.85 2.66
N LEU A 186 21.31 14.14 3.43
CA LEU A 186 21.87 15.48 3.52
C LEU A 186 22.59 15.92 2.24
N GLU A 187 23.13 14.99 1.45
CA GLU A 187 23.69 15.24 0.12
C GLU A 187 22.56 15.63 -0.86
N GLU A 188 21.49 14.84 -0.96
CA GLU A 188 20.34 15.13 -1.83
C GLU A 188 19.67 16.47 -1.50
N ILE A 189 19.58 16.83 -0.22
CA ILE A 189 19.07 18.16 0.20
C ILE A 189 19.95 19.28 -0.37
N ARG A 190 21.28 19.11 -0.36
CA ARG A 190 22.21 20.09 -0.91
C ARG A 190 22.11 20.16 -2.44
N GLU A 191 21.95 19.03 -3.13
CA GLU A 191 21.74 18.99 -4.57
C GLU A 191 20.45 19.72 -4.98
N VAL A 192 19.36 19.55 -4.22
CA VAL A 192 18.13 20.35 -4.39
C VAL A 192 18.39 21.85 -4.18
N GLU A 193 19.10 22.24 -3.12
CA GLU A 193 19.45 23.66 -2.85
C GLU A 193 20.24 24.29 -4.00
N GLU A 194 21.10 23.54 -4.69
CA GLU A 194 21.89 24.04 -5.83
C GLU A 194 21.04 24.34 -7.06
N VAL A 195 19.90 23.68 -7.23
CA VAL A 195 19.07 23.78 -8.44
C VAL A 195 17.76 24.54 -8.26
N ILE A 196 17.26 24.70 -7.03
CA ILE A 196 15.88 25.15 -6.76
C ILE A 196 15.58 26.57 -7.27
N ASP A 197 16.53 27.50 -7.16
CA ASP A 197 16.34 28.90 -7.54
C ASP A 197 16.75 29.22 -8.99
N ARG A 198 17.17 28.21 -9.76
CA ARG A 198 17.63 28.40 -11.14
C ARG A 198 16.42 28.50 -12.09
N PRO A 199 16.18 29.64 -12.75
CA PRO A 199 14.95 29.90 -13.51
C PRO A 199 14.75 29.02 -14.76
N ASP A 200 15.80 28.37 -15.27
CA ASP A 200 15.76 27.51 -16.46
C ASP A 200 16.21 26.05 -16.18
N ALA A 201 16.12 25.60 -14.92
CA ALA A 201 16.61 24.29 -14.50
C ALA A 201 15.49 23.29 -14.18
N ARG A 202 14.30 23.44 -14.78
CA ARG A 202 13.11 22.65 -14.40
C ARG A 202 13.34 21.14 -14.39
N LEU A 203 14.04 20.61 -15.40
CA LEU A 203 14.34 19.18 -15.47
C LEU A 203 15.28 18.74 -14.34
N ALA A 204 16.31 19.52 -14.04
CA ALA A 204 17.23 19.24 -12.93
C ALA A 204 16.49 19.35 -11.58
N GLN A 205 15.62 20.35 -11.40
CA GLN A 205 14.78 20.45 -10.20
C GLN A 205 13.89 19.23 -10.01
N GLU A 206 13.30 18.71 -11.09
CA GLU A 206 12.50 17.48 -11.02
C GLU A 206 13.35 16.24 -10.70
N GLU A 207 14.58 16.18 -11.23
CA GLU A 207 15.57 15.13 -10.95
C GLU A 207 15.96 15.12 -9.47
N GLU A 208 16.45 16.24 -8.93
CA GLU A 208 16.90 16.32 -7.53
C GLU A 208 15.76 16.12 -6.53
N ILE A 209 14.56 16.63 -6.83
CA ILE A 209 13.37 16.33 -5.99
C ILE A 209 13.02 14.84 -6.06
N GLY A 210 13.17 14.22 -7.23
CA GLY A 210 12.98 12.79 -7.41
C GLY A 210 13.95 11.97 -6.58
N ASP A 211 15.23 12.33 -6.58
CA ASP A 211 16.29 11.63 -5.85
C ASP A 211 16.20 11.85 -4.34
N LEU A 212 15.79 13.04 -3.89
CA LEU A 212 15.44 13.29 -2.49
C LEU A 212 14.29 12.38 -2.02
N LEU A 213 13.20 12.30 -2.80
CA LEU A 213 12.08 11.39 -2.49
C LEU A 213 12.51 9.92 -2.49
N PHE A 214 13.36 9.53 -3.45
CA PHE A 214 13.91 8.17 -3.51
C PHE A 214 14.76 7.85 -2.27
N THR A 215 15.55 8.81 -1.80
CA THR A 215 16.40 8.66 -0.60
C THR A 215 15.57 8.62 0.69
N ILE A 216 14.47 9.39 0.78
CA ILE A 216 13.51 9.29 1.90
C ILE A 216 12.86 7.89 1.96
N VAL A 217 12.53 7.30 0.80
CA VAL A 217 12.05 5.91 0.75
C VAL A 217 13.11 4.94 1.24
N ASN A 218 14.39 5.20 0.95
CA ASN A 218 15.48 4.36 1.41
C ASN A 218 15.67 4.43 2.92
N LEU A 219 15.61 5.63 3.48
CA LEU A 219 15.61 5.84 4.92
C LEU A 219 14.44 5.10 5.58
N SER A 220 13.23 5.22 5.02
CA SER A 220 12.04 4.53 5.53
C SER A 220 12.25 3.02 5.57
N ARG A 221 12.78 2.43 4.49
CA ARG A 221 13.11 0.99 4.41
C ARG A 221 14.12 0.56 5.47
N HIS A 222 15.18 1.35 5.67
CA HIS A 222 16.20 1.09 6.70
C HIS A 222 15.63 1.15 8.13
N LEU A 223 14.68 2.05 8.36
CA LEU A 223 13.91 2.14 9.60
C LEU A 223 12.78 1.10 9.71
N LYS A 224 12.59 0.25 8.69
CA LYS A 224 11.50 -0.73 8.58
C LYS A 224 10.11 -0.09 8.64
N ILE A 225 10.00 1.12 8.12
CA ILE A 225 8.76 1.89 7.98
C ILE A 225 8.26 1.74 6.55
N ASP A 226 7.00 1.38 6.37
CA ASP A 226 6.34 1.45 5.07
C ASP A 226 6.10 2.93 4.72
N PRO A 227 6.73 3.45 3.64
CA PRO A 227 6.65 4.87 3.31
C PRO A 227 5.24 5.30 2.86
N ASP A 228 4.45 4.40 2.25
CA ASP A 228 3.09 4.70 1.81
C ASP A 228 2.17 4.88 3.02
N GLN A 229 2.26 3.97 3.98
CA GLN A 229 1.52 4.05 5.23
C GLN A 229 1.93 5.25 6.08
N ALA A 230 3.24 5.56 6.13
CA ALA A 230 3.73 6.73 6.85
C ALA A 230 3.18 8.04 6.26
N LEU A 231 3.13 8.14 4.93
CA LEU A 231 2.58 9.32 4.24
C LEU A 231 1.06 9.43 4.42
N ARG A 232 0.32 8.32 4.34
CA ARG A 232 -1.14 8.28 4.64
C ARG A 232 -1.44 8.87 6.02
N ARG A 233 -0.78 8.37 7.06
CA ARG A 233 -0.92 8.89 8.43
C ARG A 233 -0.54 10.37 8.55
N ALA A 234 0.43 10.84 7.75
CA ALA A 234 0.79 12.24 7.72
C ALA A 234 -0.30 13.11 7.07
N ASN A 235 -0.93 12.63 5.99
CA ASN A 235 -2.03 13.29 5.31
C ASN A 235 -3.28 13.37 6.20
N GLU A 236 -3.70 12.25 6.80
CA GLU A 236 -4.85 12.23 7.74
C GLU A 236 -4.64 13.20 8.91
N LYS A 237 -3.41 13.27 9.45
CA LYS A 237 -3.06 14.22 10.50
C LYS A 237 -3.11 15.67 10.01
N PHE A 238 -2.74 15.92 8.75
CA PHE A 238 -2.86 17.24 8.16
C PHE A 238 -4.34 17.63 8.01
N GLU A 239 -5.17 16.74 7.46
CA GLU A 239 -6.62 16.94 7.27
C GLU A 239 -7.33 17.23 8.59
N ARG A 240 -7.11 16.42 9.63
CA ARG A 240 -7.70 16.67 10.96
C ARG A 240 -7.33 18.04 11.52
N ARG A 241 -6.06 18.43 11.39
CA ARG A 241 -5.58 19.73 11.87
C ARG A 241 -6.14 20.88 11.07
N PHE A 242 -6.24 20.72 9.75
CA PHE A 242 -6.78 21.75 8.90
C PHE A 242 -8.30 21.92 9.11
N GLY A 243 -9.04 20.83 9.29
CA GLY A 243 -10.45 20.89 9.70
C GLY A 243 -10.65 21.64 11.02
N GLU A 244 -9.73 21.50 11.98
CA GLU A 244 -9.74 22.30 13.21
C GLU A 244 -9.40 23.78 12.99
N VAL A 245 -8.55 24.10 12.00
CA VAL A 245 -8.30 25.49 11.57
C VAL A 245 -9.58 26.11 11.00
N GLU A 246 -10.30 25.39 10.14
CA GLU A 246 -11.57 25.83 9.55
C GLU A 246 -12.66 26.03 10.60
N ARG A 247 -12.75 25.09 11.56
CA ARG A 247 -13.67 25.18 12.70
C ARG A 247 -13.39 26.44 13.53
N GLN A 248 -12.14 26.69 13.91
CA GLN A 248 -11.74 27.89 14.66
C GLN A 248 -12.00 29.19 13.90
N ALA A 249 -11.81 29.21 12.58
CA ALA A 249 -12.12 30.37 11.76
C ALA A 249 -13.62 30.66 11.76
N THR A 250 -14.44 29.61 11.56
CA THR A 250 -15.90 29.69 11.53
C THR A 250 -16.48 30.14 12.86
N GLU A 251 -16.00 29.61 13.99
CA GLU A 251 -16.39 30.05 15.33
C GLU A 251 -16.15 31.54 15.59
N ARG A 252 -15.16 32.11 14.91
CA ARG A 252 -14.83 33.54 15.00
C ARG A 252 -15.52 34.39 13.93
N GLY A 253 -16.44 33.79 13.17
CA GLY A 253 -17.15 34.45 12.07
C GLY A 253 -16.22 34.88 10.93
N LYS A 254 -15.12 34.15 10.72
CA LYS A 254 -14.13 34.45 9.69
C LYS A 254 -14.11 33.36 8.63
N ASP A 255 -13.90 33.79 7.40
CA ASP A 255 -13.60 32.91 6.28
C ASP A 255 -12.11 32.55 6.28
N VAL A 256 -11.79 31.27 6.11
CA VAL A 256 -10.42 30.74 6.13
C VAL A 256 -9.61 31.29 4.95
N GLU A 257 -10.25 31.48 3.78
CA GLU A 257 -9.59 31.97 2.57
C GLU A 257 -9.18 33.43 2.68
N ALA A 258 -9.90 34.21 3.50
CA ALA A 258 -9.64 35.62 3.74
C ALA A 258 -8.59 35.87 4.84
N LEU A 259 -8.09 34.83 5.51
CA LEU A 259 -7.14 34.96 6.61
C LEU A 259 -5.69 35.04 6.11
N PRO A 260 -4.87 35.92 6.69
CA PRO A 260 -3.44 35.90 6.43
C PRO A 260 -2.80 34.62 6.99
N LEU A 261 -1.71 34.16 6.38
CA LEU A 261 -0.98 32.96 6.80
C LEU A 261 -0.66 32.95 8.31
N ALA A 262 -0.22 34.08 8.88
CA ALA A 262 0.08 34.18 10.30
C ALA A 262 -1.12 33.85 11.21
N ALA A 263 -2.35 34.17 10.77
CA ALA A 263 -3.56 33.80 11.50
C ALA A 263 -3.86 32.30 11.37
N LEU A 264 -3.68 31.74 10.17
CA LEU A 264 -3.82 30.30 9.91
C LEU A 264 -2.80 29.49 10.73
N GLU A 265 -1.54 29.95 10.81
CA GLU A 265 -0.49 29.34 11.62
C GLU A 265 -0.83 29.37 13.12
N THR A 266 -1.49 30.43 13.59
CA THR A 266 -1.97 30.52 14.98
C THR A 266 -3.03 29.46 15.25
N PHE A 267 -4.01 29.31 14.36
CA PHE A 267 -5.05 28.27 14.48
C PHE A 267 -4.46 26.87 14.37
N TRP A 268 -3.48 26.68 13.49
CA TRP A 268 -2.77 25.42 13.31
C TRP A 268 -1.96 25.02 14.54
N ALA A 269 -1.28 25.99 15.17
CA ALA A 269 -0.57 25.77 16.43
C ALA A 269 -1.53 25.37 17.56
N ALA A 270 -2.70 25.98 17.63
CA ALA A 270 -3.75 25.59 18.58
C ALA A 270 -4.28 24.18 18.29
N ALA A 271 -4.53 23.84 17.02
CA ALA A 271 -4.98 22.51 16.59
C ALA A 271 -3.97 21.41 16.99
N LYS A 272 -2.66 21.68 16.83
CA LYS A 272 -1.58 20.78 17.27
C LYS A 272 -1.61 20.50 18.77
N VAL A 273 -1.92 21.50 19.59
CA VAL A 273 -2.01 21.34 21.06
C VAL A 273 -3.23 20.51 21.43
N LEU A 274 -4.38 20.82 20.82
CA LEU A 274 -5.63 20.10 21.05
C LEU A 274 -5.49 18.61 20.71
N GLU A 275 -4.97 18.27 19.52
CA GLU A 275 -4.77 16.88 19.08
C GLU A 275 -3.83 16.10 20.02
N LYS A 276 -2.76 16.74 20.53
CA LYS A 276 -1.86 16.09 21.51
C LYS A 276 -2.55 15.82 22.84
N SER A 277 -3.53 16.63 23.23
CA SER A 277 -4.29 16.45 24.47
C SER A 277 -5.41 15.42 24.37
N THR A 278 -5.89 15.13 23.15
CA THR A 278 -7.00 14.20 22.89
C THR A 278 -6.57 12.90 22.20
N GLY A 279 -5.34 12.82 21.70
CA GLY A 279 -4.80 11.65 21.01
C GLY A 279 -4.41 10.49 21.95
N PRO A 280 -4.14 9.30 21.39
CA PRO A 280 -3.82 8.08 22.17
C PRO A 280 -2.58 8.24 23.08
N ASP A 281 -1.65 9.14 22.76
CA ASP A 281 -0.48 9.46 23.60
C ASP A 281 -0.84 10.15 24.93
N ALA A 282 -2.03 10.77 25.05
CA ALA A 282 -2.46 11.40 26.30
C ALA A 282 -2.73 10.38 27.42
N ASN A 283 -3.02 9.12 27.07
CA ASN A 283 -3.29 8.04 28.04
C ASN A 283 -2.03 7.34 28.58
N ASP A 284 -0.83 7.60 28.02
CA ASP A 284 0.43 7.02 28.52
C ASP A 284 1.09 7.89 29.61
N VAL A 285 0.82 9.20 29.61
CA VAL A 285 1.40 10.13 30.60
C VAL A 285 0.79 9.93 32.00
N THR A 286 -0.49 9.54 32.08
CA THR A 286 -1.20 9.36 33.36
C THR A 286 -0.82 8.07 34.10
N LYS A 287 -0.08 7.14 33.48
CA LYS A 287 0.39 5.90 34.12
C LYS A 287 1.80 5.97 34.72
N ARG A 288 2.54 7.06 34.52
CA ARG A 288 3.91 7.23 35.06
C ARG A 288 4.03 8.16 36.27
N GLN A 289 2.91 8.64 36.80
CA GLN A 289 2.89 9.44 38.03
C GLN A 289 2.01 8.79 39.08
N ASP A 290 2.52 7.72 39.69
CA ASP A 290 2.06 7.28 41.00
C ASP A 290 3.28 7.10 41.93
N PRO A 291 3.76 8.16 42.58
CA PRO A 291 4.76 8.04 43.63
C PRO A 291 4.04 7.97 44.97
N GLY A 292 3.72 6.76 45.45
CA GLY A 292 3.15 6.63 46.78
C GLY A 292 2.89 5.21 47.26
N ALA A 293 3.87 4.61 47.95
CA ALA A 293 3.73 4.14 49.34
C ALA A 293 4.97 3.37 49.80
N GLU A 294 5.92 4.09 50.42
CA GLU A 294 6.65 3.54 51.57
C GLU A 294 5.88 3.86 52.86
N ARG A 295 6.08 3.00 53.89
CA ARG A 295 5.57 2.99 55.28
C ARG A 295 4.33 2.07 55.45
N ASN A 296 4.27 1.11 56.38
CA ASN A 296 5.03 0.81 57.60
C ASN A 296 4.81 -0.68 57.99
N GLU A 297 5.76 -1.18 58.80
CA GLU A 297 5.77 -2.42 59.61
C GLU A 297 5.99 -3.78 58.92
#